data_AF-A0A6I9PSM6-F1
#
_entry.id   AF-A0A6I9PSM6-F1
#
_cell.length_a   1.000
_cell.length_b   1.000
_cell.length_c   1.000
_cell.angle_alpha   90.00
_cell.angle_beta   90.00
_cell.angle_gamma   90.00
#
_symmetry.space_group_name_H-M   'P 1'
#
loop_
_entity.id
_entity.type
_entity.pdbx_description
1 polymer ?
#
loop_
_entity_poly.entity_id
_entity_poly.type
_entity_poly.pdbx_seq_one_letter_code
_entity_poly.pdbx_strand_id
1 'polypeptide(L)'
;MFLFASVLAEAHITEKFKDSVRRNRLTLLLHTWLSKLARKWNRWLRRKCRVYVKSNLFYRWVIMLVFLNTMAIATEHHKQSQRLTNWQDNSNKVLLSMFALEMFMKMYALGLPSYFMSLFNRFDCFVVSTGILELILVHMGVMSVMGISVLRCIRLLRLLKVSRYWTSLSNLVASLLNSVRSIACLLLLLFLFIVIFSLLGMQVFGGKFNFPNQAKPRSTFDSFPQALITVFQILTGEDWNAVMYDGINAHGGPTMPGILVSIYFIILFVCGNFILLNVFLAIAVDNLAEAESLTLAQKEKAEEKERKKALRRVKPSVKTVKVWPEGAESY
;
A
#
# COMPACT_ATOMS: atom_id res chain seq x y z
N MET A 1 54.79 -69.04 3.32
CA MET A 1 54.28 -68.28 2.16
C MET A 1 52.90 -67.65 2.41
N PHE A 2 51.98 -68.32 3.15
CA PHE A 2 50.66 -67.77 3.49
C PHE A 2 50.64 -66.56 4.46
N LEU A 3 51.57 -66.49 5.41
CA LEU A 3 51.65 -65.36 6.37
C LEU A 3 52.09 -64.02 5.74
N PHE A 4 52.89 -64.04 4.68
CA PHE A 4 53.41 -62.82 4.05
C PHE A 4 52.36 -62.13 3.15
N ALA A 5 51.50 -62.92 2.50
CA ALA A 5 50.41 -62.42 1.66
C ALA A 5 49.29 -61.77 2.49
N SER A 6 49.00 -62.29 3.69
CA SER A 6 47.97 -61.72 4.58
C SER A 6 48.37 -60.34 5.13
N VAL A 7 49.66 -60.15 5.47
CA VAL A 7 50.18 -58.88 5.99
C VAL A 7 50.19 -57.79 4.90
N LEU A 8 50.54 -58.14 3.66
CA LEU A 8 50.49 -57.20 2.53
C LEU A 8 49.05 -56.82 2.14
N ALA A 9 48.11 -57.75 2.23
CA ALA A 9 46.69 -57.48 1.98
C ALA A 9 46.09 -56.55 3.06
N GLU A 10 46.37 -56.78 4.34
CA GLU A 10 45.96 -55.88 5.42
C GLU A 10 46.60 -54.50 5.29
N ALA A 11 47.90 -54.42 4.99
CA ALA A 11 48.59 -53.14 4.78
C ALA A 11 47.96 -52.33 3.62
N HIS A 12 47.65 -52.98 2.50
CA HIS A 12 47.05 -52.32 1.34
C HIS A 12 45.59 -51.89 1.57
N ILE A 13 44.80 -52.68 2.32
CA ILE A 13 43.44 -52.31 2.74
C ILE A 13 43.48 -51.13 3.72
N THR A 14 44.43 -51.13 4.65
CA THR A 14 44.60 -50.04 5.64
C THR A 14 45.00 -48.74 4.95
N GLU A 15 45.84 -48.80 3.92
CA GLU A 15 46.26 -47.65 3.12
C GLU A 15 45.10 -47.08 2.27
N LYS A 16 44.33 -47.94 1.58
CA LYS A 16 43.11 -47.52 0.86
C LYS A 16 42.04 -46.94 1.79
N PHE A 17 41.91 -47.47 3.00
CA PHE A 17 40.99 -46.95 4.02
C PHE A 17 41.45 -45.56 4.52
N LYS A 18 42.75 -45.38 4.76
CA LYS A 18 43.36 -44.09 5.12
C LYS A 18 43.16 -43.04 4.02
N ASP A 19 43.31 -43.42 2.76
CA ASP A 19 43.08 -42.54 1.61
C ASP A 19 41.61 -42.20 1.38
N SER A 20 40.69 -43.15 1.63
CA SER A 20 39.24 -42.90 1.61
C SER A 20 38.81 -41.93 2.71
N VAL A 21 39.29 -42.12 3.94
CA VAL A 21 39.04 -41.23 5.09
C VAL A 21 39.68 -39.85 4.88
N ARG A 22 40.88 -39.79 4.28
CA ARG A 22 41.58 -38.54 3.98
C ARG A 22 40.88 -37.76 2.86
N ARG A 23 40.36 -38.42 1.82
CA ARG A 23 39.50 -37.81 0.78
C ARG A 23 38.19 -37.26 1.36
N ASN A 24 37.51 -38.01 2.22
CA ASN A 24 36.28 -37.56 2.88
C ASN A 24 36.52 -36.39 3.85
N ARG A 25 37.67 -36.33 4.52
CA ARG A 25 38.07 -35.14 5.31
C ARG A 25 38.39 -33.95 4.43
N LEU A 26 39.08 -34.14 3.30
CA LEU A 26 39.40 -33.07 2.36
C LEU A 26 38.14 -32.48 1.72
N THR A 27 37.14 -33.29 1.35
CA THR A 27 35.86 -32.81 0.81
C THR A 27 35.03 -32.08 1.87
N LEU A 28 35.00 -32.56 3.13
CA LEU A 28 34.38 -31.83 4.25
C LEU A 28 35.09 -30.51 4.57
N LEU A 29 36.42 -30.49 4.52
CA LEU A 29 37.21 -29.27 4.73
C LEU A 29 37.03 -28.29 3.57
N LEU A 30 36.97 -28.76 2.31
CA LEU A 30 36.62 -27.94 1.15
C LEU A 30 35.21 -27.39 1.25
N HIS A 31 34.22 -28.19 1.65
CA HIS A 31 32.84 -27.75 1.79
C HIS A 31 32.67 -26.73 2.94
N THR A 32 33.36 -26.94 4.06
CA THR A 32 33.38 -25.99 5.18
C THR A 32 34.17 -24.72 4.87
N TRP A 33 35.23 -24.80 4.05
CA TRP A 33 35.99 -23.65 3.58
C TRP A 33 35.23 -22.85 2.51
N LEU A 34 34.64 -23.52 1.51
CA LEU A 34 33.76 -22.92 0.49
C LEU A 34 32.54 -22.27 1.13
N SER A 35 31.90 -22.89 2.12
CA SER A 35 30.78 -22.29 2.86
C SER A 35 31.22 -21.11 3.74
N LYS A 36 32.45 -21.09 4.28
CA LYS A 36 33.01 -19.91 4.96
C LYS A 36 33.31 -18.77 3.97
N LEU A 37 33.88 -19.08 2.80
CA LEU A 37 34.12 -18.11 1.73
C LEU A 37 32.80 -17.54 1.21
N ALA A 38 31.81 -18.40 0.92
CA ALA A 38 30.48 -18.01 0.48
C ALA A 38 29.79 -17.13 1.52
N ARG A 39 29.92 -17.43 2.83
CA ARG A 39 29.40 -16.54 3.89
C ARG A 39 30.11 -15.19 3.92
N LYS A 40 31.43 -15.13 3.71
CA LYS A 40 32.20 -13.87 3.68
C LYS A 40 31.82 -13.03 2.45
N TRP A 41 31.71 -13.66 1.29
CA TRP A 41 31.22 -13.06 0.04
C TRP A 41 29.78 -12.58 0.16
N ASN A 42 28.88 -13.39 0.72
CA ASN A 42 27.47 -13.01 0.95
C ASN A 42 27.35 -11.79 1.90
N ARG A 43 28.16 -11.72 2.95
CA ARG A 43 28.22 -10.54 3.83
C ARG A 43 28.72 -9.29 3.09
N TRP A 44 29.75 -9.46 2.26
CA TRP A 44 30.31 -8.36 1.47
C TRP A 44 29.31 -7.86 0.41
N LEU A 45 28.69 -8.77 -0.34
CA LEU A 45 27.68 -8.48 -1.35
C LEU A 45 26.47 -7.79 -0.71
N ARG A 46 25.95 -8.32 0.40
CA ARG A 46 24.84 -7.70 1.14
C ARG A 46 25.17 -6.30 1.63
N ARG A 47 26.40 -6.04 2.09
CA ARG A 47 26.84 -4.68 2.48
C ARG A 47 26.86 -3.74 1.28
N LYS A 48 27.42 -4.16 0.15
CA LYS A 48 27.45 -3.38 -1.10
C LYS A 48 26.04 -3.11 -1.64
N CYS A 49 25.17 -4.13 -1.68
CA CYS A 49 23.76 -3.98 -2.04
C CYS A 49 23.02 -3.00 -1.12
N ARG A 50 23.28 -3.03 0.20
CA ARG A 50 22.67 -2.08 1.14
C ARG A 50 23.10 -0.65 0.89
N VAL A 51 24.37 -0.42 0.56
CA VAL A 51 24.87 0.91 0.16
C VAL A 51 24.18 1.37 -1.12
N TYR A 52 24.05 0.48 -2.10
CA TYR A 52 23.39 0.79 -3.37
C TYR A 52 21.89 1.12 -3.21
N VAL A 53 21.13 0.28 -2.50
CA VAL A 53 19.69 0.48 -2.26
C VAL A 53 19.41 1.78 -1.49
N LYS A 54 20.34 2.22 -0.63
CA LYS A 54 20.23 3.49 0.10
C LYS A 54 20.75 4.70 -0.69
N SER A 55 21.26 4.52 -1.90
CA SER A 55 21.81 5.62 -2.71
C SER A 55 20.71 6.50 -3.31
N ASN A 56 20.99 7.80 -3.47
CA ASN A 56 20.10 8.72 -4.17
C ASN A 56 19.91 8.34 -5.65
N LEU A 57 20.87 7.64 -6.25
CA LEU A 57 20.76 7.15 -7.62
C LEU A 57 19.67 6.08 -7.73
N PHE A 58 19.64 5.12 -6.81
CA PHE A 58 18.61 4.09 -6.77
C PHE A 58 17.23 4.70 -6.55
N TYR A 59 17.11 5.69 -5.65
CA TYR A 59 15.86 6.44 -5.45
C TYR A 59 15.35 7.09 -6.76
N ARG A 60 16.21 7.84 -7.46
CA ARG A 60 15.83 8.48 -8.74
C ARG A 60 15.44 7.46 -9.80
N TRP A 61 16.18 6.35 -9.88
CA TRP A 61 15.90 5.29 -10.83
C TRP A 61 14.52 4.66 -10.61
N VAL A 62 14.14 4.36 -9.36
CA VAL A 62 12.81 3.80 -9.09
C VAL A 62 11.70 4.79 -9.45
N ILE A 63 11.87 6.08 -9.15
CA ILE A 63 10.87 7.09 -9.52
C ILE A 63 10.73 7.18 -11.04
N MET A 64 11.84 7.14 -11.78
CA MET A 64 11.79 7.10 -13.24
C MET A 64 11.04 5.87 -13.76
N LEU A 65 11.20 4.69 -13.13
CA LEU A 65 10.42 3.50 -13.50
C LEU A 65 8.92 3.67 -13.23
N VAL A 66 8.54 4.27 -12.10
CA VAL A 66 7.14 4.56 -11.80
C VAL A 66 6.58 5.54 -12.83
N PHE A 67 7.31 6.61 -13.15
CA PHE A 67 6.91 7.60 -14.15
C PHE A 67 6.73 6.99 -15.54
N LEU A 68 7.68 6.17 -16.00
CA LEU A 68 7.56 5.46 -17.28
C LEU A 68 6.38 4.48 -17.30
N ASN A 69 6.09 3.83 -16.16
CA ASN A 69 4.90 2.98 -16.04
C ASN A 69 3.61 3.80 -16.14
N THR A 70 3.55 4.97 -15.49
CA THR A 70 2.42 5.91 -15.61
C THR A 70 2.22 6.34 -17.06
N MET A 71 3.28 6.71 -17.76
CA MET A 71 3.20 7.11 -19.16
C MET A 71 2.69 5.97 -20.05
N ALA A 72 3.19 4.74 -19.86
CA ALA A 72 2.75 3.59 -20.63
C ALA A 72 1.24 3.34 -20.45
N ILE A 73 0.72 3.45 -19.22
CA ILE A 73 -0.71 3.32 -18.94
C ILE A 73 -1.51 4.49 -19.56
N ALA A 74 -1.00 5.72 -19.47
CA ALA A 74 -1.68 6.91 -19.99
C ALA A 74 -1.86 6.91 -21.53
N THR A 75 -1.09 6.09 -22.27
CA THR A 75 -1.25 5.95 -23.73
C THR A 75 -2.43 5.06 -24.15
N GLU A 76 -3.04 4.32 -23.21
CA GLU A 76 -4.15 3.42 -23.51
C GLU A 76 -5.40 4.21 -23.94
N HIS A 77 -5.94 3.88 -25.12
CA HIS A 77 -7.15 4.53 -25.64
C HIS A 77 -8.04 3.57 -26.43
N HIS A 78 -9.32 3.92 -26.54
CA HIS A 78 -10.31 3.11 -27.26
C HIS A 78 -9.97 3.06 -28.76
N LYS A 79 -10.04 1.85 -29.36
CA LYS A 79 -9.68 1.57 -30.76
C LYS A 79 -8.22 1.89 -31.13
N GLN A 80 -7.29 1.69 -30.19
CA GLN A 80 -5.86 1.86 -30.44
C GLN A 80 -5.29 0.82 -31.45
N SER A 81 -4.19 1.21 -32.11
CA SER A 81 -3.49 0.33 -33.06
C SER A 81 -2.87 -0.91 -32.38
N GLN A 82 -2.81 -2.03 -33.10
CA GLN A 82 -2.20 -3.27 -32.59
C GLN A 82 -0.71 -3.09 -32.22
N ARG A 83 -0.01 -2.18 -32.90
CA ARG A 83 1.39 -1.84 -32.59
C ARG A 83 1.51 -1.25 -31.19
N LEU A 84 0.61 -0.33 -30.83
CA LEU A 84 0.60 0.29 -29.51
C LEU A 84 0.27 -0.73 -28.42
N THR A 85 -0.72 -1.60 -28.65
CA THR A 85 -1.05 -2.69 -27.71
C THR A 85 0.15 -3.61 -27.45
N ASN A 86 0.84 -4.05 -28.52
CA ASN A 86 2.02 -4.90 -28.38
C ASN A 86 3.17 -4.19 -27.63
N TRP A 87 3.36 -2.89 -27.89
CA TRP A 87 4.35 -2.08 -27.20
C TRP A 87 4.01 -1.92 -25.71
N GLN A 88 2.75 -1.67 -25.37
CA GLN A 88 2.27 -1.57 -23.99
C GLN A 88 2.46 -2.90 -23.25
N ASP A 89 2.12 -4.03 -23.87
CA ASP A 89 2.30 -5.35 -23.27
C ASP A 89 3.78 -5.68 -23.03
N ASN A 90 4.65 -5.36 -23.98
CA ASN A 90 6.09 -5.54 -23.82
C ASN A 90 6.66 -4.63 -22.72
N SER A 91 6.32 -3.35 -22.74
CA SER A 91 6.69 -2.38 -21.70
C SER A 91 6.22 -2.84 -20.31
N ASN A 92 5.00 -3.37 -20.20
CA ASN A 92 4.46 -3.86 -18.94
C ASN A 92 5.26 -5.05 -18.38
N LYS A 93 5.69 -5.99 -19.25
CA LYS A 93 6.54 -7.12 -18.84
C LYS A 93 7.92 -6.64 -18.38
N VAL A 94 8.54 -5.72 -19.12
CA VAL A 94 9.86 -5.16 -18.79
C VAL A 94 9.81 -4.39 -17.47
N LEU A 95 8.83 -3.50 -17.30
CA LEU A 95 8.68 -2.69 -16.09
C LEU A 95 8.36 -3.56 -14.87
N LEU A 96 7.52 -4.60 -15.02
CA LEU A 96 7.25 -5.56 -13.95
C LEU A 96 8.53 -6.32 -13.54
N SER A 97 9.33 -6.76 -14.51
CA SER A 97 10.62 -7.41 -14.23
C SER A 97 11.55 -6.48 -13.45
N MET A 98 11.63 -5.21 -13.82
CA MET A 98 12.44 -4.21 -13.13
C MET A 98 11.95 -3.95 -11.71
N PHE A 99 10.62 -3.90 -11.48
CA PHE A 99 10.05 -3.80 -10.13
C PHE A 99 10.27 -5.07 -9.29
N ALA A 100 10.25 -6.25 -9.91
CA ALA A 100 10.61 -7.48 -9.22
C ALA A 100 12.08 -7.47 -8.80
N LEU A 101 12.99 -7.05 -9.67
CA LEU A 101 14.41 -6.90 -9.35
C LEU A 101 14.62 -5.91 -8.19
N GLU A 102 13.94 -4.76 -8.22
CA GLU A 102 13.95 -3.78 -7.13
C GLU A 102 13.55 -4.43 -5.79
N MET A 103 12.45 -5.19 -5.78
CA MET A 103 11.92 -5.86 -4.60
C MET A 103 12.88 -6.94 -4.07
N PHE A 104 13.39 -7.81 -4.94
CA PHE A 104 14.35 -8.85 -4.56
C PHE A 104 15.66 -8.25 -4.03
N MET A 105 16.16 -7.17 -4.64
CA MET A 105 17.33 -6.45 -4.14
C MET A 105 17.11 -5.88 -2.73
N LYS A 106 15.95 -5.26 -2.47
CA LYS A 106 15.59 -4.74 -1.14
C LYS A 106 15.48 -5.86 -0.10
N MET A 107 14.80 -6.96 -0.45
CA MET A 107 14.63 -8.12 0.41
C MET A 107 15.97 -8.76 0.78
N TYR A 108 16.89 -8.87 -0.19
CA TYR A 108 18.23 -9.38 0.04
C TYR A 108 19.10 -8.43 0.90
N ALA A 109 19.04 -7.12 0.65
CA ALA A 109 19.85 -6.11 1.34
C ALA A 109 19.43 -5.85 2.81
N LEU A 110 18.12 -5.82 3.07
CA LEU A 110 17.54 -5.57 4.40
C LEU A 110 17.41 -6.86 5.22
N GLY A 111 17.17 -7.99 4.55
CA GLY A 111 16.78 -9.26 5.16
C GLY A 111 15.25 -9.38 5.24
N LEU A 112 14.76 -10.62 5.17
CA LEU A 112 13.33 -10.94 5.11
C LEU A 112 12.50 -10.29 6.25
N PRO A 113 12.87 -10.43 7.54
CA PRO A 113 12.04 -9.89 8.62
C PRO A 113 11.99 -8.36 8.59
N SER A 114 13.12 -7.71 8.35
CA SER A 114 13.20 -6.24 8.29
C SER A 114 12.46 -5.67 7.10
N TYR A 115 12.43 -6.38 5.96
CA TYR A 115 11.65 -5.99 4.79
C TYR A 115 10.15 -5.92 5.11
N PHE A 116 9.61 -6.98 5.73
CA PHE A 116 8.20 -7.07 6.09
C PHE A 116 7.80 -6.19 7.28
N MET A 117 8.69 -5.48 7.96
CA MET A 117 8.28 -4.51 8.99
C MET A 117 7.77 -3.19 8.40
N SER A 118 8.16 -2.84 7.17
CA SER A 118 7.73 -1.58 6.54
C SER A 118 6.45 -1.76 5.72
N LEU A 119 5.41 -0.97 6.01
CA LEU A 119 4.14 -0.98 5.26
C LEU A 119 4.33 -0.77 3.76
N PHE A 120 5.20 0.17 3.38
CA PHE A 120 5.48 0.43 1.97
C PHE A 120 6.11 -0.77 1.26
N ASN A 121 7.01 -1.50 1.93
CA ASN A 121 7.62 -2.70 1.37
C ASN A 121 6.62 -3.86 1.26
N ARG A 122 5.67 -3.98 2.20
CA ARG A 122 4.54 -4.93 2.08
C ARG A 122 3.69 -4.61 0.85
N PHE A 123 3.36 -3.34 0.65
CA PHE A 123 2.61 -2.87 -0.52
C PHE A 123 3.34 -3.18 -1.84
N ASP A 124 4.65 -2.93 -1.89
CA ASP A 124 5.48 -3.23 -3.05
C ASP A 124 5.53 -4.73 -3.38
N CYS A 125 5.64 -5.58 -2.35
CA CYS A 125 5.54 -7.02 -2.50
C CYS A 125 4.18 -7.43 -3.10
N PHE A 126 3.08 -6.86 -2.59
CA PHE A 126 1.73 -7.12 -3.10
C PHE A 126 1.58 -6.71 -4.56
N VAL A 127 2.04 -5.50 -4.93
CA VAL A 127 1.94 -4.97 -6.30
C VAL A 127 2.73 -5.81 -7.30
N VAL A 128 3.93 -6.27 -6.95
CA VAL A 128 4.72 -7.14 -7.84
C VAL A 128 4.12 -8.55 -7.90
N SER A 129 3.68 -9.10 -6.77
CA SER A 129 3.10 -10.46 -6.72
C SER A 129 1.83 -10.55 -7.55
N THR A 130 0.93 -9.55 -7.44
CA THR A 130 -0.28 -9.46 -8.27
C THR A 130 0.06 -9.29 -9.76
N GLY A 131 1.09 -8.52 -10.09
CA GLY A 131 1.55 -8.40 -11.48
C GLY A 131 2.14 -9.69 -12.07
N ILE A 132 2.88 -10.47 -11.27
CA ILE A 132 3.39 -11.79 -11.70
C ILE A 132 2.22 -12.77 -11.85
N LEU A 133 1.30 -12.79 -10.89
CA LEU A 133 0.10 -13.62 -10.93
C LEU A 133 -0.72 -13.33 -12.20
N GLU A 134 -0.90 -12.06 -12.54
CA GLU A 134 -1.58 -11.64 -13.76
C GLU A 134 -0.89 -12.20 -15.02
N LEU A 135 0.43 -12.08 -15.13
CA LEU A 135 1.19 -12.60 -16.28
C LEU A 135 0.98 -14.12 -16.43
N ILE A 136 1.04 -14.86 -15.33
CA ILE A 136 0.82 -16.31 -15.30
C ILE A 136 -0.62 -16.65 -15.72
N LEU A 137 -1.61 -16.00 -15.12
CA LEU A 137 -3.03 -16.25 -15.41
C LEU A 137 -3.39 -15.97 -16.88
N VAL A 138 -2.85 -14.90 -17.45
CA VAL A 138 -3.05 -14.58 -18.88
C VAL A 138 -2.36 -15.62 -19.76
N HIS A 139 -1.17 -16.08 -19.40
CA HIS A 139 -0.45 -17.09 -20.17
C HIS A 139 -1.14 -18.46 -20.14
N MET A 140 -1.73 -18.84 -19.01
CA MET A 140 -2.45 -20.11 -18.86
C MET A 140 -3.83 -20.09 -19.53
N GLY A 141 -4.33 -18.94 -20.01
CA GLY A 141 -5.62 -18.83 -20.68
C GLY A 141 -6.83 -19.15 -19.80
N VAL A 142 -6.67 -19.16 -18.47
CA VAL A 142 -7.71 -19.60 -17.52
C VAL A 142 -8.82 -18.57 -17.31
N MET A 143 -8.58 -17.30 -17.67
CA MET A 143 -9.48 -16.21 -17.31
C MET A 143 -10.45 -15.77 -18.40
N SER A 144 -11.65 -15.37 -17.97
CA SER A 144 -12.63 -14.66 -18.80
C SER A 144 -12.14 -13.25 -19.18
N VAL A 145 -12.70 -12.71 -20.26
CA VAL A 145 -12.41 -11.34 -20.75
C VAL A 145 -12.63 -10.27 -19.68
N MET A 146 -13.64 -10.47 -18.82
CA MET A 146 -13.93 -9.58 -17.68
C MET A 146 -12.84 -9.66 -16.61
N GLY A 147 -12.37 -10.87 -16.27
CA GLY A 147 -11.28 -11.07 -15.31
C GLY A 147 -9.97 -10.41 -15.75
N ILE A 148 -9.66 -10.49 -17.05
CA ILE A 148 -8.49 -9.82 -17.64
C ILE A 148 -8.58 -8.30 -17.47
N SER A 149 -9.77 -7.72 -17.66
CA SER A 149 -9.99 -6.28 -17.52
C SER A 149 -9.76 -5.80 -16.08
N VAL A 150 -10.26 -6.55 -15.09
CA VAL A 150 -10.06 -6.23 -13.67
C VAL A 150 -8.58 -6.34 -13.28
N LEU A 151 -7.87 -7.39 -13.70
CA LEU A 151 -6.44 -7.52 -13.39
C LEU A 151 -5.60 -6.40 -14.01
N ARG A 152 -5.96 -5.92 -15.20
CA ARG A 152 -5.31 -4.74 -15.80
C ARG A 152 -5.47 -3.50 -14.93
N CYS A 153 -6.62 -3.30 -14.29
CA CYS A 153 -6.84 -2.21 -13.34
C CYS A 153 -5.91 -2.29 -12.11
N ILE A 154 -5.57 -3.50 -11.65
CA ILE A 154 -4.64 -3.69 -10.52
C ILE A 154 -3.24 -3.11 -10.84
N ARG A 155 -2.85 -3.04 -12.12
CA ARG A 155 -1.59 -2.41 -12.53
C ARG A 155 -1.53 -0.93 -12.12
N LEU A 156 -2.67 -0.24 -11.99
CA LEU A 156 -2.74 1.16 -11.52
C LEU A 156 -2.23 1.31 -10.08
N LEU A 157 -2.26 0.26 -9.26
CA LEU A 157 -1.69 0.30 -7.91
C LEU A 157 -0.18 0.59 -7.93
N ARG A 158 0.52 0.33 -9.03
CA ARG A 158 1.94 0.69 -9.21
C ARG A 158 2.16 2.20 -9.13
N LEU A 159 1.17 3.01 -9.54
CA LEU A 159 1.23 4.47 -9.45
C LEU A 159 1.31 4.95 -8.01
N LEU A 160 0.63 4.25 -7.09
CA LEU A 160 0.65 4.55 -5.66
C LEU A 160 2.03 4.34 -5.04
N LYS A 161 2.99 3.69 -5.72
CA LYS A 161 4.40 3.62 -5.25
C LYS A 161 5.04 5.01 -5.11
N VAL A 162 4.54 6.03 -5.82
CA VAL A 162 5.03 7.42 -5.67
C VAL A 162 4.85 7.96 -4.25
N SER A 163 3.81 7.50 -3.53
CA SER A 163 3.51 7.92 -2.15
C SER A 163 4.65 7.65 -1.17
N ARG A 164 5.45 6.59 -1.41
CA ARG A 164 6.64 6.28 -0.59
C ARG A 164 7.71 7.37 -0.72
N TYR A 165 7.82 7.99 -1.89
CA TYR A 165 8.90 8.89 -2.23
C TYR A 165 8.56 10.35 -1.96
N TRP A 166 7.27 10.68 -1.93
CA TRP A 166 6.75 11.99 -1.54
C TRP A 166 6.36 11.97 -0.07
N THR A 167 7.28 12.41 0.79
CA THR A 167 7.09 12.47 2.24
C THR A 167 5.84 13.25 2.64
N SER A 168 5.53 14.36 1.96
CA SER A 168 4.30 15.12 2.20
C SER A 168 3.03 14.31 1.93
N LEU A 169 3.00 13.54 0.82
CA LEU A 169 1.87 12.68 0.48
C LEU A 169 1.75 11.51 1.47
N SER A 170 2.87 10.90 1.85
CA SER A 170 2.90 9.85 2.88
C SER A 170 2.35 10.35 4.22
N ASN A 171 2.72 11.57 4.63
CA ASN A 171 2.24 12.17 5.86
C ASN A 171 0.74 12.45 5.79
N LEU A 172 0.25 12.99 4.66
CA LEU A 172 -1.18 13.21 4.43
C LEU A 172 -1.99 11.91 4.53
N VAL A 173 -1.52 10.84 3.87
CA VAL A 173 -2.18 9.51 3.94
C VAL A 173 -2.18 8.97 5.36
N ALA A 174 -1.06 9.12 6.10
CA ALA A 174 -0.98 8.67 7.48
C ALA A 174 -1.96 9.44 8.40
N SER A 175 -2.02 10.77 8.27
CA SER A 175 -2.98 11.60 9.01
C SER A 175 -4.43 11.21 8.68
N LEU A 176 -4.78 11.07 7.39
CA LEU A 176 -6.12 10.63 6.98
C LEU A 176 -6.50 9.28 7.61
N LEU A 177 -5.60 8.29 7.58
CA LEU A 177 -5.86 6.97 8.15
C LEU A 177 -6.00 6.99 9.67
N ASN A 178 -5.33 7.93 10.37
CA ASN A 178 -5.50 8.11 11.80
C ASN A 178 -6.89 8.69 12.12
N SER A 179 -7.35 9.68 11.34
CA SER A 179 -8.68 10.30 11.53
C SER A 179 -9.83 9.36 11.18
N VAL A 180 -9.64 8.36 10.30
CA VAL A 180 -10.67 7.36 10.00
C VAL A 180 -11.19 6.67 11.27
N ARG A 181 -10.33 6.44 12.26
CA ARG A 181 -10.75 5.80 13.51
C ARG A 181 -11.68 6.67 14.34
N SER A 182 -11.48 8.00 14.38
CA SER A 182 -12.33 8.89 15.17
C SER A 182 -13.74 9.01 14.57
N ILE A 183 -13.84 8.95 13.23
CA ILE A 183 -15.12 9.15 12.51
C ILE A 183 -15.82 7.85 12.10
N ALA A 184 -15.18 6.68 12.29
CA ALA A 184 -15.75 5.39 11.91
C ALA A 184 -17.14 5.15 12.52
N CYS A 185 -17.35 5.57 13.77
CA CYS A 185 -18.67 5.47 14.44
C CYS A 185 -19.74 6.32 13.74
N LEU A 186 -19.40 7.53 13.28
CA LEU A 186 -20.32 8.41 12.56
C LEU A 186 -20.62 7.89 11.15
N LEU A 187 -19.61 7.35 10.45
CA LEU A 187 -19.80 6.69 9.15
C LEU A 187 -20.68 5.44 9.28
N LEU A 188 -20.53 4.68 10.37
CA LEU A 188 -21.39 3.53 10.67
C LEU A 188 -22.84 3.96 10.92
N LEU A 189 -23.06 5.06 11.66
CA LEU A 189 -24.39 5.62 11.88
C LEU A 189 -25.04 6.07 10.56
N LEU A 190 -24.29 6.77 9.71
CA LEU A 190 -24.75 7.18 8.38
C LEU A 190 -25.08 5.96 7.52
N PHE A 191 -24.23 4.93 7.51
CA PHE A 191 -24.48 3.71 6.75
C PHE A 191 -25.73 2.97 7.26
N LEU A 192 -25.92 2.88 8.58
CA LEU A 192 -27.13 2.31 9.18
C LEU A 192 -28.39 3.10 8.77
N PHE A 193 -28.32 4.43 8.80
CA PHE A 193 -29.39 5.30 8.33
C PHE A 193 -29.73 5.02 6.85
N ILE A 194 -28.72 4.93 5.98
CA ILE A 194 -28.90 4.57 4.56
C ILE A 194 -29.57 3.21 4.42
N VAL A 195 -29.15 2.19 5.18
CA VAL A 195 -29.75 0.84 5.13
C VAL A 195 -31.21 0.86 5.57
N ILE A 196 -31.54 1.55 6.67
CA ILE A 196 -32.92 1.66 7.18
C ILE A 196 -33.82 2.30 6.11
N PHE A 197 -33.40 3.43 5.54
CA PHE A 197 -34.19 4.12 4.52
C PHE A 197 -34.26 3.33 3.21
N SER A 198 -33.23 2.56 2.86
CA SER A 198 -33.25 1.69 1.67
C SER A 198 -34.28 0.58 1.84
N LEU A 199 -34.30 -0.10 2.99
CA LEU A 199 -35.29 -1.14 3.28
C LEU A 199 -36.71 -0.57 3.35
N LEU A 200 -36.89 0.59 4.00
CA LEU A 200 -38.18 1.28 4.03
C LEU A 200 -38.64 1.66 2.62
N GLY A 201 -37.74 2.19 1.79
CA GLY A 201 -38.01 2.52 0.40
C GLY A 201 -38.40 1.30 -0.43
N MET A 202 -37.77 0.15 -0.21
CA MET A 202 -38.18 -1.11 -0.85
C MET A 202 -39.61 -1.52 -0.46
N GLN A 203 -40.01 -1.36 0.80
CA GLN A 203 -41.38 -1.68 1.23
C GLN A 203 -42.42 -0.72 0.62
N VAL A 204 -42.08 0.57 0.51
CA VAL A 204 -43.00 1.59 0.01
C VAL A 204 -43.08 1.60 -1.52
N PHE A 205 -41.95 1.47 -2.22
CA PHE A 205 -41.82 1.71 -3.67
C PHE A 205 -41.41 0.49 -4.50
N GLY A 206 -41.03 -0.63 -3.88
CA GLY A 206 -40.53 -1.81 -4.58
C GLY A 206 -41.53 -2.33 -5.62
N GLY A 207 -41.10 -2.44 -6.88
CA GLY A 207 -41.92 -2.92 -7.99
C GLY A 207 -42.99 -1.94 -8.48
N LYS A 208 -43.08 -0.73 -7.90
CA LYS A 208 -44.14 0.24 -8.26
C LYS A 208 -43.73 1.25 -9.35
N PHE A 209 -42.44 1.36 -9.67
CA PHE A 209 -41.93 2.29 -10.70
C PHE A 209 -42.08 1.71 -12.12
N ASN A 210 -43.21 1.07 -12.39
CA ASN A 210 -43.54 0.48 -13.69
C ASN A 210 -44.65 1.32 -14.32
N PHE A 211 -44.29 2.46 -14.90
CA PHE A 211 -45.24 3.39 -15.50
C PHE A 211 -45.62 2.93 -16.92
N PRO A 212 -46.92 2.91 -17.29
CA PRO A 212 -47.32 2.61 -18.65
C PRO A 212 -46.82 3.72 -19.60
N ASN A 213 -46.27 3.33 -20.74
CA ASN A 213 -45.77 4.23 -21.80
C ASN A 213 -44.57 5.11 -21.41
N GLN A 214 -43.84 4.77 -20.33
CA GLN A 214 -42.58 5.44 -19.98
C GLN A 214 -41.48 4.41 -19.77
N ALA A 215 -40.24 4.80 -20.06
CA ALA A 215 -39.09 3.98 -19.73
C ALA A 215 -38.97 3.89 -18.20
N LYS A 216 -38.70 2.69 -17.70
CA LYS A 216 -38.48 2.46 -16.27
C LYS A 216 -37.35 3.38 -15.77
N PRO A 217 -37.57 4.19 -14.71
CA PRO A 217 -36.51 5.01 -14.13
C PRO A 217 -35.31 4.15 -13.71
N ARG A 218 -34.10 4.71 -13.79
CA ARG A 218 -32.89 3.99 -13.35
C ARG A 218 -32.81 3.89 -11.82
N SER A 219 -33.26 4.93 -11.13
CA SER A 219 -33.22 5.03 -9.67
C SER A 219 -34.50 4.44 -9.06
N THR A 220 -34.52 3.12 -8.89
CA THR A 220 -35.66 2.39 -8.31
C THR A 220 -35.35 1.80 -6.94
N PHE A 221 -36.37 1.16 -6.34
CA PHE A 221 -36.29 0.45 -5.06
C PHE A 221 -36.62 -1.05 -5.20
N ASP A 222 -36.38 -1.63 -6.38
CA ASP A 222 -36.78 -3.03 -6.65
C ASP A 222 -35.86 -4.07 -6.00
N SER A 223 -34.59 -3.71 -5.80
CA SER A 223 -33.59 -4.57 -5.18
C SER A 223 -32.79 -3.79 -4.15
N PHE A 224 -32.25 -4.49 -3.16
CA PHE A 224 -31.50 -3.86 -2.08
C PHE A 224 -30.28 -3.04 -2.54
N PRO A 225 -29.41 -3.52 -3.44
CA PRO A 225 -28.28 -2.71 -3.94
C PRO A 225 -28.74 -1.48 -4.72
N GLN A 226 -29.81 -1.60 -5.52
CA GLN A 226 -30.33 -0.46 -6.27
C GLN A 226 -30.96 0.57 -5.33
N ALA A 227 -31.70 0.14 -4.31
CA ALA A 227 -32.26 1.01 -3.28
C ALA A 227 -31.17 1.76 -2.50
N LEU A 228 -30.06 1.09 -2.14
CA LEU A 228 -28.90 1.73 -1.52
C LEU A 228 -28.33 2.87 -2.39
N ILE A 229 -28.17 2.64 -3.69
CA ILE A 229 -27.68 3.66 -4.63
C ILE A 229 -28.69 4.81 -4.75
N THR A 230 -29.99 4.51 -4.87
CA THR A 230 -31.05 5.51 -4.96
C THR A 230 -31.12 6.39 -3.69
N VAL A 231 -31.02 5.80 -2.50
CA VAL A 231 -30.96 6.54 -1.23
C VAL A 231 -29.70 7.39 -1.16
N PHE A 232 -28.55 6.86 -1.58
CA PHE A 232 -27.31 7.63 -1.65
C PHE A 232 -27.42 8.83 -2.61
N GLN A 233 -28.03 8.66 -3.79
CA GLN A 233 -28.32 9.75 -4.73
C GLN A 233 -29.21 10.83 -4.09
N ILE A 234 -30.24 10.44 -3.33
CA ILE A 234 -31.09 11.41 -2.63
C ILE A 234 -30.28 12.19 -1.58
N LEU A 235 -29.37 11.53 -0.85
CA LEU A 235 -28.49 12.17 0.12
C LEU A 235 -27.50 13.16 -0.50
N THR A 236 -27.02 12.92 -1.72
CA THR A 236 -26.16 13.89 -2.42
C THR A 236 -26.94 15.11 -2.92
N GLY A 237 -28.28 15.03 -2.92
CA GLY A 237 -29.15 16.06 -3.48
C GLY A 237 -29.15 16.10 -5.01
N GLU A 238 -28.63 15.08 -5.66
CA GLU A 238 -28.63 14.98 -7.12
C GLU A 238 -29.94 14.36 -7.61
N ASP A 239 -30.74 15.15 -8.32
CA ASP A 239 -31.98 14.68 -8.98
C ASP A 239 -32.96 13.96 -8.02
N TRP A 240 -32.92 14.30 -6.73
CA TRP A 240 -33.74 13.70 -5.68
C TRP A 240 -35.24 14.00 -5.88
N ASN A 241 -35.53 15.14 -6.51
CA ASN A 241 -36.88 15.56 -6.86
C ASN A 241 -37.48 14.67 -7.95
N ALA A 242 -36.70 14.21 -8.93
CA ALA A 242 -37.19 13.26 -9.94
C ALA A 242 -37.58 11.93 -9.29
N VAL A 243 -36.74 11.39 -8.41
CA VAL A 243 -37.06 10.16 -7.66
C VAL A 243 -38.31 10.34 -6.80
N MET A 244 -38.49 11.53 -6.20
CA MET A 244 -39.70 11.87 -5.46
C MET A 244 -40.94 11.93 -6.37
N TYR A 245 -40.83 12.54 -7.55
CA TYR A 245 -41.94 12.61 -8.52
C TYR A 245 -42.36 11.22 -8.98
N ASP A 246 -41.42 10.33 -9.26
CA ASP A 246 -41.69 8.93 -9.56
C ASP A 246 -42.39 8.24 -8.36
N GLY A 247 -41.92 8.51 -7.14
CA GLY A 247 -42.55 8.03 -5.90
C GLY A 247 -44.02 8.43 -5.75
N ILE A 248 -44.35 9.69 -6.07
CA ILE A 248 -45.70 10.25 -6.02
C ILE A 248 -46.57 9.64 -7.13
N ASN A 249 -46.05 9.59 -8.37
CA ASN A 249 -46.76 9.02 -9.51
C ASN A 249 -47.06 7.53 -9.32
N ALA A 250 -46.16 6.79 -8.67
CA ALA A 250 -46.34 5.38 -8.33
C ALA A 250 -47.49 5.12 -7.34
N HIS A 251 -47.98 6.16 -6.66
CA HIS A 251 -49.06 6.09 -5.68
C HIS A 251 -50.32 6.87 -6.09
N GLY A 252 -50.53 7.08 -7.39
CA GLY A 252 -51.74 7.71 -7.93
C GLY A 252 -51.59 9.19 -8.29
N GLY A 253 -50.36 9.73 -8.30
CA GLY A 253 -50.07 11.10 -8.73
C GLY A 253 -50.18 12.13 -7.60
N PRO A 254 -50.26 13.43 -7.92
CA PRO A 254 -50.23 14.53 -6.96
C PRO A 254 -51.57 14.71 -6.22
N THR A 255 -52.21 13.61 -5.85
CA THR A 255 -53.45 13.55 -5.08
C THR A 255 -53.24 12.73 -3.81
N MET A 256 -54.18 12.77 -2.88
CA MET A 256 -54.14 11.90 -1.70
C MET A 256 -54.51 10.47 -2.11
N PRO A 257 -53.75 9.43 -1.73
CA PRO A 257 -52.66 9.42 -0.74
C PRO A 257 -51.24 9.60 -1.32
N GLY A 258 -51.06 9.64 -2.64
CA GLY A 258 -49.75 9.68 -3.28
C GLY A 258 -48.84 10.84 -2.85
N ILE A 259 -49.41 12.01 -2.60
CA ILE A 259 -48.64 13.17 -2.13
C ILE A 259 -48.04 12.97 -0.73
N LEU A 260 -48.64 12.12 0.12
CA LEU A 260 -48.10 11.82 1.47
C LEU A 260 -46.76 11.10 1.40
N VAL A 261 -46.51 10.41 0.30
CA VAL A 261 -45.27 9.66 0.10
C VAL A 261 -44.07 10.60 -0.09
N SER A 262 -44.30 11.88 -0.44
CA SER A 262 -43.25 12.90 -0.47
C SER A 262 -42.58 13.12 0.89
N ILE A 263 -43.28 12.84 1.99
CA ILE A 263 -42.76 12.95 3.37
C ILE A 263 -41.54 12.03 3.57
N TYR A 264 -41.54 10.83 2.97
CA TYR A 264 -40.39 9.93 3.03
C TYR A 264 -39.12 10.61 2.49
N PHE A 265 -39.22 11.26 1.32
CA PHE A 265 -38.10 11.92 0.66
C PHE A 265 -37.64 13.17 1.43
N ILE A 266 -38.58 13.96 1.97
CA ILE A 266 -38.26 15.15 2.77
C ILE A 266 -37.52 14.75 4.04
N ILE A 267 -38.01 13.75 4.78
CA ILE A 267 -37.34 13.26 6.00
C ILE A 267 -35.97 12.69 5.65
N LEU A 268 -35.88 11.85 4.61
CA LEU A 268 -34.60 11.29 4.15
C LEU A 268 -33.59 12.40 3.84
N PHE A 269 -34.00 13.42 3.07
CA PHE A 269 -33.14 14.51 2.68
C PHE A 269 -32.71 15.38 3.86
N VAL A 270 -33.65 15.80 4.71
CA VAL A 270 -33.36 16.70 5.84
C VAL A 270 -32.57 15.99 6.92
N CYS A 271 -33.05 14.85 7.41
CA CYS A 271 -32.36 14.10 8.47
C CYS A 271 -31.03 13.54 7.97
N GLY A 272 -30.97 13.06 6.73
CA GLY A 272 -29.76 12.52 6.15
C GLY A 272 -28.66 13.57 5.97
N ASN A 273 -29.00 14.74 5.43
CA ASN A 273 -28.04 15.84 5.31
C ASN A 273 -27.63 16.43 6.67
N PHE A 274 -28.51 16.41 7.67
CA PHE A 274 -28.14 16.78 9.04
C PHE A 274 -27.08 15.82 9.62
N ILE A 275 -27.23 14.51 9.42
CA ILE A 275 -26.22 13.52 9.82
C ILE A 275 -24.91 13.77 9.07
N LEU A 276 -24.96 13.99 7.75
CA LEU A 276 -23.78 14.29 6.93
C LEU A 276 -23.04 15.55 7.41
N LEU A 277 -23.78 16.62 7.74
CA LEU A 277 -23.20 17.85 8.27
C LEU A 277 -22.47 17.60 9.59
N ASN A 278 -23.04 16.80 10.49
CA ASN A 278 -22.39 16.42 11.74
C ASN A 278 -21.12 15.59 11.51
N VAL A 279 -21.11 14.70 10.50
CA VAL A 279 -19.89 13.97 10.11
C VAL A 279 -18.81 14.94 9.61
N PHE A 280 -19.18 15.85 8.72
CA PHE A 280 -18.25 16.85 8.18
C PHE A 280 -17.69 17.77 9.27
N LEU A 281 -18.55 18.25 10.17
CA LEU A 281 -18.17 19.09 11.30
C LEU A 281 -17.18 18.35 12.22
N ALA A 282 -17.48 17.09 12.57
CA ALA A 282 -16.59 16.29 13.41
C ALA A 282 -15.20 16.12 12.76
N ILE A 283 -15.14 15.79 11.46
CA ILE A 283 -13.88 15.69 10.73
C ILE A 283 -13.12 17.02 10.74
N ALA A 284 -13.81 18.13 10.48
CA ALA A 284 -13.20 19.45 10.42
C ALA A 284 -12.62 19.87 11.77
N VAL A 285 -13.37 19.66 12.86
CA VAL A 285 -12.93 19.98 14.22
C VAL A 285 -11.74 19.12 14.63
N ASP A 286 -11.79 17.80 14.42
CA ASP A 286 -10.69 16.88 14.73
C ASP A 286 -9.41 17.25 13.96
N ASN A 287 -9.54 17.52 12.65
CA ASN A 287 -8.39 17.87 11.81
C ASN A 287 -7.80 19.25 12.18
N LEU A 288 -8.64 20.23 12.54
CA LEU A 288 -8.17 21.54 12.99
C LEU A 288 -7.43 21.44 14.34
N ALA A 289 -7.98 20.66 15.28
CA ALA A 289 -7.34 20.40 16.57
C ALA A 289 -5.99 19.66 16.40
N GLU A 290 -5.93 18.66 15.53
CA GLU A 290 -4.67 17.95 15.23
C GLU A 290 -3.65 18.90 14.58
N ALA A 291 -4.06 19.71 13.61
CA ALA A 291 -3.19 20.68 12.96
C ALA A 291 -2.63 21.71 13.95
N GLU A 292 -3.46 22.25 14.84
CA GLU A 292 -3.02 23.18 15.89
C GLU A 292 -1.98 22.52 16.82
N SER A 293 -2.27 21.31 17.32
CA SER A 293 -1.34 20.57 18.19
C SER A 293 0.01 20.28 17.52
N LEU A 294 0.01 19.95 16.21
CA LEU A 294 1.22 19.71 15.43
C LEU A 294 2.03 21.00 15.25
N THR A 295 1.37 22.13 14.98
CA THR A 295 2.07 23.43 14.83
C THR A 295 2.72 23.90 16.14
N LEU A 296 2.02 23.73 17.28
CA LEU A 296 2.57 24.03 18.60
C LEU A 296 3.79 23.14 18.90
N ALA A 297 3.68 21.83 18.69
CA ALA A 297 4.80 20.90 18.90
C ALA A 297 6.00 21.18 17.99
N GLN A 298 5.77 21.64 16.75
CA GLN A 298 6.85 22.07 15.85
C GLN A 298 7.52 23.35 16.33
N LYS A 299 6.75 24.31 16.83
CA LYS A 299 7.24 25.57 17.39
C LYS A 299 8.09 25.33 18.65
N GLU A 300 7.60 24.54 19.59
CA GLU A 300 8.36 24.15 20.80
C GLU A 300 9.68 23.46 20.45
N LYS A 301 9.67 22.52 19.51
CA LYS A 301 10.90 21.86 19.02
C LYS A 301 11.86 22.83 18.36
N ALA A 302 11.37 23.83 17.63
CA ALA A 302 12.20 24.86 17.02
C ALA A 302 12.85 25.75 18.10
N GLU A 303 12.07 26.21 19.07
CA GLU A 303 12.54 27.01 20.21
C GLU A 303 13.57 26.25 21.06
N GLU A 304 13.33 24.97 21.35
CA GLU A 304 14.27 24.11 22.08
C GLU A 304 15.59 23.94 21.31
N LYS A 305 15.51 23.79 19.99
CA LYS A 305 16.69 23.69 19.11
C LYS A 305 17.50 24.98 19.10
N GLU A 306 16.85 26.14 19.06
CA GLU A 306 17.50 27.45 19.17
C GLU A 306 18.12 27.64 20.56
N ARG A 307 17.43 27.28 21.65
CA ARG A 307 17.96 27.32 23.02
C ARG A 307 19.21 26.45 23.16
N LYS A 308 19.19 25.22 22.62
CA LYS A 308 20.36 24.32 22.59
C LYS A 308 21.52 24.88 21.75
N LYS A 309 21.24 25.55 20.63
CA LYS A 309 22.29 26.25 19.84
C LYS A 309 22.90 27.41 20.61
N ALA A 310 22.09 28.21 21.31
CA ALA A 310 22.57 29.32 22.14
C ALA A 310 23.46 28.82 23.29
N LEU A 311 23.03 27.79 24.03
CA LEU A 311 23.84 27.13 25.08
C LEU A 311 25.18 26.59 24.56
N ARG A 312 25.22 26.08 23.32
CA ARG A 312 26.48 25.62 22.68
C ARG A 312 27.41 26.77 22.30
N ARG A 313 26.88 27.95 21.94
CA ARG A 313 27.68 29.15 21.65
C ARG A 313 28.30 29.77 22.91
N VAL A 314 27.64 29.60 24.07
CA VAL A 314 28.07 30.20 25.35
C VAL A 314 29.11 29.36 26.09
N LYS A 315 29.26 28.05 25.83
CA LYS A 315 30.36 27.25 26.43
C LYS A 315 31.70 27.67 25.81
N PRO A 316 32.61 28.34 26.55
CA PRO A 316 33.97 28.56 26.06
C PRO A 316 34.69 27.22 26.06
N SER A 317 35.59 27.00 25.12
CA SER A 317 36.53 25.90 25.17
C SER A 317 37.38 26.04 26.44
N VAL A 318 37.02 25.34 27.50
CA VAL A 318 37.92 25.12 28.63
C VAL A 318 39.05 24.25 28.09
N LYS A 319 40.09 24.89 27.53
CA LYS A 319 41.39 24.26 27.41
C LYS A 319 41.82 24.02 28.84
N THR A 320 41.79 22.77 29.27
CA THR A 320 42.41 22.32 30.51
C THR A 320 43.89 22.64 30.39
N VAL A 321 44.31 23.79 30.91
CA VAL A 321 45.73 24.12 31.08
C VAL A 321 46.22 23.14 32.15
N LYS A 322 46.97 22.12 31.73
CA LYS A 322 47.79 21.32 32.65
C LYS A 322 48.80 22.28 33.26
N VAL A 323 48.53 22.73 34.48
CA VAL A 323 49.53 23.38 35.32
C VAL A 323 50.45 22.28 35.80
N TRP A 324 51.68 22.24 35.27
CA TRP A 324 52.75 21.44 35.83
C TRP A 324 53.28 22.18 37.06
N PRO A 325 53.51 21.51 38.20
CA PRO A 325 54.19 22.14 39.32
C PRO A 325 55.66 22.37 38.92
N GLU A 326 56.01 23.62 38.65
CA GLU A 326 57.41 24.07 38.66
C GLU A 326 57.85 24.24 40.12
N GLY A 327 58.97 23.64 40.48
CA GLY A 327 59.60 23.83 41.79
C GLY A 327 59.97 22.54 42.52
N ALA A 328 60.72 21.66 41.87
CA ALA A 328 61.64 20.77 42.56
C ALA A 328 63.05 21.28 42.28
N GLU A 329 63.61 22.12 43.16
CA GLU A 329 65.06 22.31 43.30
C GLU A 329 65.39 23.20 44.52
N SER A 330 66.23 22.67 45.42
CA SER A 330 67.05 23.32 46.46
C SER A 330 66.29 24.06 47.59
N TYR A 331 66.45 23.77 48.89
CA TYR A 331 67.58 23.33 49.72
C TYR A 331 67.11 22.43 50.88
#